data_AF-A0A3M1A1G9-F1
#
_entry.id   AF-A0A3M1A1G9-F1
#
_cell.length_a   1.000
_cell.length_b   1.000
_cell.length_c   1.000
_cell.angle_alpha   90.00
_cell.angle_beta   90.00
_cell.angle_gamma   90.00
#
_symmetry.space_group_name_H-M   'P 1'
#
loop_
_entity.id
_entity.type
_entity.pdbx_description
1 polymer ?
#
loop_
_entity_poly.entity_id
_entity_poly.type
_entity_poly.pdbx_seq_one_letter_code
_entity_poly.pdbx_strand_id
1 'polypeptide(L)'
;MRSRAKEQLRALTRLAGLLRDTALAEHARAQARLATIADELAALERQIDSCATAWASQEDDRSPDPLAALAAEHHRQWCAARIAALRKQFEEAESLCALTRQSAARAQGRAEVLGKLARQPHHRARG
;
A
#
# COMPACT_ATOMS: atom_id res chain seq x y z
N MET A 1 14.43 -25.15 -35.61
CA MET A 1 14.90 -24.34 -34.45
C MET A 1 14.23 -22.95 -34.33
N ARG A 2 13.83 -22.26 -35.42
CA ARG A 2 13.28 -20.88 -35.36
C ARG A 2 11.86 -20.74 -34.79
N SER A 3 11.00 -21.76 -34.86
CA SER A 3 9.63 -21.66 -34.28
C SER A 3 9.66 -21.72 -32.75
N ARG A 4 10.47 -22.61 -32.17
CA ARG A 4 10.63 -22.77 -30.72
C ARG A 4 11.10 -21.49 -30.03
N ALA A 5 12.05 -20.76 -30.62
CA ALA A 5 12.52 -19.48 -30.10
C ALA A 5 11.43 -18.38 -30.13
N LYS A 6 10.62 -18.32 -31.21
CA LYS A 6 9.47 -17.40 -31.29
C LYS A 6 8.37 -17.76 -30.30
N GLU A 7 8.09 -19.03 -30.10
CA GLU A 7 7.15 -19.50 -29.07
C GLU A 7 7.62 -19.16 -27.66
N GLN A 8 8.91 -19.36 -27.37
CA GLN A 8 9.53 -18.96 -26.10
C GLN A 8 9.41 -17.45 -25.87
N LEU A 9 9.69 -16.61 -26.87
CA LEU A 9 9.53 -15.15 -26.75
C LEU A 9 8.07 -14.74 -26.49
N ARG A 10 7.10 -15.39 -27.16
CA ARG A 10 5.67 -15.15 -26.92
C ARG A 10 5.23 -15.61 -25.53
N ALA A 11 5.76 -16.73 -25.03
CA ALA A 11 5.49 -17.22 -23.69
C ALA A 11 6.05 -16.27 -22.62
N LEU A 12 7.29 -15.79 -22.79
CA LEU A 12 7.91 -14.80 -21.91
C LEU A 12 7.17 -13.46 -21.92
N THR A 13 6.67 -13.03 -23.08
CA THR A 13 5.87 -11.80 -23.19
C THR A 13 4.56 -11.92 -22.42
N ARG A 14 3.86 -13.07 -22.52
CA ARG A 14 2.65 -13.35 -21.75
C ARG A 14 2.91 -13.38 -20.25
N LEU A 15 3.99 -14.04 -19.82
CA LEU A 15 4.37 -14.11 -18.42
C LEU A 15 4.72 -12.73 -17.85
N ALA A 16 5.42 -11.89 -18.62
CA ALA A 16 5.70 -10.50 -18.23
C ALA A 16 4.41 -9.67 -18.08
N GLY A 17 3.41 -9.88 -18.96
CA GLY A 17 2.08 -9.28 -18.83
C GLY A 17 1.37 -9.70 -17.55
N LEU A 18 1.32 -11.01 -17.25
CA LEU A 18 0.73 -11.53 -16.03
C LEU A 18 1.40 -10.95 -14.76
N LEU A 19 2.74 -10.91 -14.74
CA LEU A 19 3.48 -10.32 -13.62
C LEU A 19 3.14 -8.84 -13.40
N ARG A 20 2.97 -8.07 -14.48
CA ARG A 20 2.55 -6.67 -14.40
C ARG A 20 1.15 -6.57 -13.82
N ASP A 21 0.20 -7.35 -14.33
CA ASP A 21 -1.20 -7.28 -13.90
C ASP A 21 -1.35 -7.71 -12.43
N THR A 22 -0.60 -8.72 -11.98
CA THR A 22 -0.51 -9.10 -10.56
C THR A 22 0.09 -7.96 -9.72
N ALA A 23 1.17 -7.33 -10.17
CA ALA A 23 1.78 -6.22 -9.45
C ALA A 23 0.85 -5.01 -9.32
N LEU A 24 0.05 -4.72 -10.35
CA LEU A 24 -0.97 -3.66 -10.31
C LEU A 24 -2.12 -4.00 -9.35
N ALA A 25 -2.57 -5.25 -9.32
CA ALA A 25 -3.60 -5.70 -8.38
C ALA A 25 -3.11 -5.59 -6.92
N GLU A 26 -1.87 -5.99 -6.64
CA GLU A 26 -1.26 -5.82 -5.31
C GLU A 26 -1.08 -4.33 -4.96
N HIS A 27 -0.70 -3.49 -5.93
CA HIS A 27 -0.62 -2.05 -5.72
C HIS A 27 -1.98 -1.45 -5.33
N ALA A 28 -3.05 -1.81 -6.04
CA ALA A 28 -4.40 -1.34 -5.73
C ALA A 28 -4.88 -1.81 -4.35
N ARG A 29 -4.57 -3.05 -3.95
CA ARG A 29 -4.87 -3.58 -2.61
C ARG A 29 -4.11 -2.81 -1.53
N ALA A 30 -2.83 -2.52 -1.75
CA ALA A 30 -2.02 -1.74 -0.83
C ALA A 30 -2.55 -0.29 -0.70
N GLN A 31 -2.96 0.34 -1.81
CA GLN A 31 -3.61 1.65 -1.78
C GLN A 31 -4.94 1.66 -1.01
N ALA A 32 -5.78 0.64 -1.22
CA ALA A 32 -7.03 0.51 -0.46
C ALA A 32 -6.77 0.38 1.04
N ARG A 33 -5.76 -0.41 1.44
CA ARG A 33 -5.35 -0.53 2.84
C ARG A 33 -4.85 0.78 3.42
N LEU A 34 -4.05 1.56 2.66
CA LEU A 34 -3.60 2.89 3.09
C LEU A 34 -4.77 3.83 3.36
N ALA A 35 -5.79 3.84 2.48
CA ALA A 35 -7.00 4.64 2.67
C ALA A 35 -7.75 4.25 3.96
N THR A 36 -7.96 2.95 4.19
CA THR A 36 -8.61 2.46 5.42
C THR A 36 -7.83 2.83 6.67
N ILE A 37 -6.49 2.70 6.65
CA ILE A 37 -5.64 3.08 7.79
C ILE A 37 -5.72 4.60 8.04
N ALA A 38 -5.74 5.42 6.98
CA ALA A 38 -5.88 6.87 7.11
C ALA A 38 -7.24 7.26 7.71
N ASP A 39 -8.32 6.60 7.29
CA ASP A 39 -9.67 6.83 7.84
C ASP A 39 -9.73 6.42 9.32
N GLU A 40 -9.12 5.29 9.70
CA GLU A 40 -9.01 4.85 11.10
C GLU A 40 -8.22 5.84 11.95
N LEU A 41 -7.10 6.36 11.44
CA LEU A 41 -6.30 7.39 12.11
C LEU A 41 -7.13 8.66 12.34
N ALA A 42 -7.79 9.17 11.30
CA ALA A 42 -8.62 10.36 11.38
C ALA A 42 -9.83 10.17 12.33
N ALA A 43 -10.36 8.95 12.45
CA ALA A 43 -11.42 8.63 13.40
C ALA A 43 -10.92 8.62 14.85
N LEU A 44 -9.75 8.01 15.10
CA LEU A 44 -9.14 7.97 16.42
C LEU A 44 -8.71 9.36 16.89
N GLU A 45 -8.12 10.18 16.03
CA GLU A 45 -7.76 11.57 16.36
C GLU A 45 -9.00 12.38 16.77
N ARG A 46 -10.11 12.26 16.03
CA ARG A 46 -11.38 12.89 16.40
C ARG A 46 -11.95 12.39 17.73
N GLN A 47 -11.77 11.11 18.07
CA GLN A 47 -12.19 10.58 19.37
C GLN A 47 -11.35 11.15 20.52
N ILE A 48 -10.05 11.30 20.32
CA ILE A 48 -9.18 11.94 21.33
C ILE A 48 -9.62 13.39 21.55
N ASP A 49 -9.85 14.15 20.48
CA ASP A 49 -10.27 15.55 20.56
C ASP A 49 -11.63 15.70 21.24
N SER A 50 -12.61 14.83 20.90
CA SER A 50 -13.93 14.86 21.54
C SER A 50 -13.86 14.50 23.02
N CYS A 51 -13.07 13.49 23.39
CA CYS A 51 -12.81 13.15 24.79
C CYS A 51 -12.11 14.29 25.54
N ALA A 52 -11.16 15.00 24.91
CA ALA A 52 -10.48 16.14 25.51
C ALA A 52 -11.45 17.31 25.77
N THR A 53 -12.31 17.64 24.81
CA THR A 53 -13.34 18.69 25.00
C THR A 53 -14.37 18.34 26.06
N ALA A 54 -14.78 17.07 26.14
CA ALA A 54 -15.74 16.59 27.14
C ALA A 54 -15.21 16.73 28.57
N TRP A 55 -13.92 16.43 28.83
CA TRP A 55 -13.35 16.64 30.17
C TRP A 55 -13.10 18.10 30.47
N ALA A 56 -12.65 18.89 29.50
CA ALA A 56 -12.48 20.34 29.69
C ALA A 56 -13.79 21.02 30.11
N SER A 57 -14.93 20.49 29.65
CA SER A 57 -16.28 20.95 30.04
C SER A 57 -16.75 20.42 31.40
N GLN A 58 -16.14 19.34 31.90
CA GLN A 58 -16.47 18.69 33.18
C GLN A 58 -15.64 19.22 34.36
N GLU A 59 -14.41 19.68 34.10
CA GLU A 59 -13.54 20.29 35.11
C GLU A 59 -14.09 21.60 35.68
N ASP A 60 -15.01 22.27 34.97
CA ASP A 60 -15.60 23.56 35.39
C ASP A 60 -16.68 23.43 36.49
N ASP A 61 -17.15 22.21 36.82
CA ASP A 61 -18.35 22.05 37.67
C ASP A 61 -18.31 20.96 38.77
N ARG A 62 -17.19 20.27 39.03
CA ARG A 62 -17.02 19.40 40.23
C ARG A 62 -15.61 18.80 40.36
N SER A 63 -15.22 18.47 41.60
CA SER A 63 -14.04 17.66 41.95
C SER A 63 -13.90 16.46 41.00
N PRO A 64 -12.74 16.26 40.33
CA PRO A 64 -12.58 15.20 39.36
C PRO A 64 -12.72 13.84 40.03
N ASP A 65 -13.57 12.98 39.49
CA ASP A 65 -13.67 11.59 39.90
C ASP A 65 -12.35 10.89 39.52
N PRO A 66 -11.54 10.42 40.50
CA PRO A 66 -10.25 9.80 40.23
C PRO A 66 -10.37 8.53 39.37
N LEU A 67 -11.52 7.83 39.41
CA LEU A 67 -11.79 6.70 38.52
C LEU A 67 -12.00 7.18 37.08
N ALA A 68 -12.72 8.27 36.88
CA ALA A 68 -12.92 8.87 35.56
C ALA A 68 -11.59 9.37 34.99
N ALA A 69 -10.78 10.09 35.77
CA ALA A 69 -9.46 10.57 35.33
C ALA A 69 -8.55 9.40 34.91
N LEU A 70 -8.53 8.32 35.70
CA LEU A 70 -7.72 7.14 35.41
C LEU A 70 -8.21 6.39 34.16
N ALA A 71 -9.52 6.15 34.03
CA ALA A 71 -10.10 5.46 32.87
C ALA A 71 -9.74 6.17 31.56
N ALA A 72 -9.60 7.47 31.66
CA ALA A 72 -9.57 8.32 30.52
C ALA A 72 -8.11 8.65 30.13
N GLU A 73 -7.17 8.64 31.10
CA GLU A 73 -5.73 8.44 30.84
C GLU A 73 -5.45 7.09 30.16
N HIS A 74 -6.05 5.99 30.64
CA HIS A 74 -5.93 4.69 29.98
C HIS A 74 -6.43 4.72 28.53
N HIS A 75 -7.54 5.42 28.28
CA HIS A 75 -8.06 5.60 26.93
C HIS A 75 -7.08 6.37 26.02
N ARG A 76 -6.48 7.47 26.51
CA ARG A 76 -5.44 8.21 25.78
C ARG A 76 -4.23 7.34 25.44
N GLN A 77 -3.75 6.55 26.40
CA GLN A 77 -2.63 5.63 26.19
C GLN A 77 -2.95 4.56 25.15
N TRP A 78 -4.16 3.99 25.21
CA TRP A 78 -4.63 3.02 24.21
C TRP A 78 -4.69 3.64 22.81
N CYS A 79 -5.26 4.83 22.67
CA CYS A 79 -5.33 5.55 21.40
C CYS A 79 -3.92 5.86 20.86
N ALA A 80 -3.00 6.32 21.70
CA ALA A 80 -1.62 6.60 21.31
C ALA A 80 -0.90 5.33 20.80
N ALA A 81 -1.05 4.20 21.50
CA ALA A 81 -0.50 2.92 21.08
C ALA A 81 -1.10 2.44 19.75
N ARG A 82 -2.42 2.60 19.55
CA ARG A 82 -3.10 2.26 18.30
C ARG A 82 -2.64 3.13 17.14
N ILE A 83 -2.49 4.45 17.35
CA ILE A 83 -1.97 5.39 16.35
C ILE A 83 -0.54 4.99 15.95
N ALA A 84 0.33 4.69 16.91
CA ALA A 84 1.70 4.24 16.61
C ALA A 84 1.72 2.96 15.77
N ALA A 85 0.86 1.98 16.09
CA ALA A 85 0.73 0.75 15.32
C ALA A 85 0.21 1.01 13.89
N LEU A 86 -0.80 1.88 13.74
CA LEU A 86 -1.36 2.25 12.44
C LEU A 86 -0.34 2.99 11.57
N ARG A 87 0.46 3.90 12.15
CA ARG A 87 1.55 4.59 11.43
C ARG A 87 2.59 3.61 10.89
N LYS A 88 2.99 2.62 11.70
CA LYS A 88 3.90 1.57 11.25
C LYS A 88 3.30 0.76 10.09
N GLN A 89 2.04 0.36 10.21
CA GLN A 89 1.33 -0.36 9.13
C GLN A 89 1.21 0.49 7.85
N PHE A 90 1.04 1.81 8.00
CA PHE A 90 1.02 2.75 6.89
C PHE A 90 2.38 2.78 6.17
N GLU A 91 3.49 2.95 6.88
CA GLU A 91 4.85 2.94 6.31
C GLU A 91 5.17 1.61 5.59
N GLU A 92 4.76 0.48 6.18
CA GLU A 92 4.90 -0.84 5.56
C GLU A 92 4.09 -0.95 4.26
N ALA A 93 2.85 -0.44 4.25
CA ALA A 93 1.99 -0.43 3.07
C ALA A 93 2.50 0.54 1.98
N GLU A 94 3.05 1.69 2.34
CA GLU A 94 3.71 2.61 1.40
C GLU A 94 4.94 1.96 0.74
N SER A 95 5.76 1.29 1.53
CA SER A 95 6.92 0.55 1.04
C SER A 95 6.50 -0.55 0.06
N LEU A 96 5.43 -1.29 0.37
CA LEU A 96 4.85 -2.29 -0.52
C LEU A 96 4.30 -1.66 -1.81
N CYS A 97 3.63 -0.51 -1.72
CA CYS A 97 3.16 0.26 -2.87
C CYS A 97 4.33 0.66 -3.80
N ALA A 98 5.44 1.13 -3.25
CA ALA A 98 6.63 1.49 -4.02
C ALA A 98 7.25 0.27 -4.72
N LEU A 99 7.40 -0.84 -4.01
CA LEU A 99 7.95 -2.10 -4.54
C LEU A 99 7.09 -2.66 -5.67
N THR A 100 5.77 -2.73 -5.47
CA THR A 100 4.83 -3.25 -6.47
C THR A 100 4.80 -2.37 -7.73
N ARG A 101 4.82 -1.04 -7.58
CA ARG A 101 4.93 -0.09 -8.70
C ARG A 101 6.23 -0.27 -9.49
N GLN A 102 7.36 -0.42 -8.80
CA GLN A 102 8.64 -0.67 -9.45
C GLN A 102 8.66 -2.02 -10.18
N SER A 103 8.08 -3.06 -9.56
CA SER A 103 7.95 -4.39 -10.18
C SER A 103 7.11 -4.33 -11.46
N ALA A 104 5.96 -3.64 -11.42
CA ALA A 104 5.10 -3.43 -12.57
C ALA A 104 5.83 -2.71 -13.72
N ALA A 105 6.56 -1.64 -13.42
CA ALA A 105 7.36 -0.90 -14.41
C ALA A 105 8.45 -1.78 -15.05
N ARG A 106 9.16 -2.59 -14.25
CA ARG A 106 10.17 -3.54 -14.75
C ARG A 106 9.54 -4.60 -15.65
N ALA A 107 8.40 -5.16 -15.24
CA ALA A 107 7.67 -6.16 -16.02
C ALA A 107 7.18 -5.58 -17.36
N GLN A 108 6.69 -4.34 -17.36
CA GLN A 108 6.31 -3.63 -18.58
C GLN A 108 7.50 -3.41 -19.52
N GLY A 109 8.63 -2.89 -19.02
CA GLY A 109 9.84 -2.72 -19.83
C GLY A 109 10.33 -4.03 -20.46
N ARG A 110 10.29 -5.13 -19.70
CA ARG A 110 10.61 -6.48 -20.21
C ARG A 110 9.64 -6.92 -21.31
N ALA A 111 8.33 -6.73 -21.11
CA ALA A 111 7.31 -7.08 -22.10
C ALA A 111 7.51 -6.28 -23.41
N GLU A 112 7.86 -5.00 -23.32
CA GLU A 112 8.14 -4.16 -24.48
C GLU A 112 9.37 -4.63 -25.27
N VAL A 113 10.47 -4.94 -24.58
CA VAL A 113 11.70 -5.47 -25.21
C VAL A 113 11.43 -6.82 -25.88
N LEU A 114 10.78 -7.75 -25.16
CA LEU A 114 10.42 -9.06 -25.70
C LEU A 114 9.48 -8.95 -26.91
N GLY A 115 8.50 -8.04 -26.85
CA GLY A 115 7.60 -7.75 -27.96
C GLY A 115 8.33 -7.18 -29.18
N LYS A 116 9.32 -6.30 -28.99
CA LYS A 116 10.18 -5.79 -30.08
C LYS A 116 11.01 -6.92 -30.70
N LEU A 117 11.65 -7.76 -29.88
CA LEU A 117 12.43 -8.91 -30.34
C LEU A 117 11.58 -9.95 -31.10
N ALA A 118 10.35 -10.19 -30.66
CA ALA A 118 9.42 -11.10 -31.34
C ALA A 118 8.93 -10.56 -32.70
N ARG A 119 8.91 -9.23 -32.88
CA ARG A 119 8.46 -8.53 -34.10
C ARG A 119 9.58 -8.19 -35.07
N GLN A 120 10.84 -8.20 -34.65
CA GLN A 120 11.96 -7.93 -35.56
C GLN A 120 12.00 -8.98 -36.69
N PRO A 121 11.89 -8.58 -37.97
CA PRO A 121 12.23 -9.47 -39.07
C PRO A 121 13.73 -9.74 -38.99
N HIS A 122 14.13 -11.00 -38.98
CA HIS A 122 15.54 -11.38 -39.05
C HIS A 122 16.09 -11.05 -40.45
N HIS A 123 16.38 -9.78 -40.72
CA HIS A 123 17.18 -9.37 -41.87
C HIS A 123 18.64 -9.29 -41.44
N ARG A 124 19.36 -10.40 -41.64
CA ARG A 124 20.81 -10.51 -41.90
C ARG A 124 21.06 -11.94 -42.37
N ALA A 125 21.85 -12.24 -43.38
CA ALA A 125 22.52 -11.51 -44.44
C ALA A 125 23.00 -12.64 -45.37
N ARG A 126 22.56 -12.67 -46.62
CA ARG A 126 23.30 -13.34 -47.70
C ARG A 126 23.99 -12.19 -48.42
N GLY A 127 25.31 -12.17 -48.38
CA GLY A 127 26.17 -11.14 -48.93
C GLY A 127 27.56 -11.40 -48.39
#